data_AF-A0A067QGZ6-F1
#
_entry.id   AF-A0A067QGZ6-F1
#
_cell.length_a   1.000
_cell.length_b   1.000
_cell.length_c   1.000
_cell.angle_alpha   90.00
_cell.angle_beta   90.00
_cell.angle_gamma   90.00
#
_symmetry.space_group_name_H-M   'P 1'
#
loop_
_entity.id
_entity.type
_entity.pdbx_description
1 polymer ?
#
loop_
_entity_poly.entity_id
_entity_poly.type
_entity_poly.pdbx_seq_one_letter_code
_entity_poly.pdbx_strand_id
1 'polypeptide(L)'
;MNTERHSTSAAVLNDKIYVAGGRDGKNKKYLNSVEVYDPDTNRWTFVAPMHYRRTVHSCVAFHGCLYVLGGCNDKSCRFRIEKYDAAEDTWTEIPWNIFYSGCTEVIDDMIFVILNYYNPCSNFNRVACFNDKENQWFVSLFV
;
A
#
# COMPACT_ATOMS: atom_id res chain seq x y z
N MET A 1 -6.95 9.31 15.29
CA MET A 1 -6.50 9.66 13.93
C MET A 1 -6.79 11.13 13.69
N ASN A 2 -5.91 11.84 13.00
CA ASN A 2 -5.98 13.29 12.76
C ASN A 2 -6.80 13.64 11.51
N THR A 3 -6.82 12.73 10.52
CA THR A 3 -7.60 12.89 9.28
C THR A 3 -8.74 11.87 9.24
N GLU A 4 -9.97 12.33 9.04
CA GLU A 4 -11.08 11.43 8.68
C GLU A 4 -10.81 10.87 7.28
N ARG A 5 -10.78 9.54 7.16
CA ARG A 5 -10.47 8.89 5.90
C ARG A 5 -11.30 7.62 5.69
N HIS A 6 -11.59 7.33 4.43
CA HIS A 6 -12.15 6.06 3.99
C HIS A 6 -11.34 5.50 2.82
N SER A 7 -11.57 4.23 2.46
CA SER A 7 -10.85 3.55 1.38
C SER A 7 -9.32 3.62 1.50
N THR A 8 -8.86 3.64 2.76
CA THR A 8 -7.46 3.59 3.20
C THR A 8 -7.05 2.13 3.44
N SER A 9 -5.75 1.88 3.61
CA SER A 9 -5.23 0.59 4.01
C SER A 9 -4.29 0.75 5.21
N ALA A 10 -4.23 -0.29 6.04
CA ALA A 10 -3.49 -0.27 7.29
C ALA A 10 -2.62 -1.52 7.43
N ALA A 11 -1.48 -1.39 8.10
CA ALA A 11 -0.61 -2.49 8.44
C ALA A 11 0.07 -2.25 9.79
N VAL A 12 0.50 -3.32 10.44
CA VAL A 12 1.26 -3.25 11.69
C VAL A 12 2.75 -3.36 11.37
N LEU A 13 3.54 -2.37 11.81
CA LEU A 13 5.00 -2.38 11.71
C LEU A 13 5.56 -1.88 13.04
N ASN A 14 6.57 -2.58 13.58
CA ASN A 14 7.25 -2.21 14.83
C ASN A 14 6.25 -1.92 15.98
N ASP A 15 5.27 -2.83 16.16
CA ASP A 15 4.20 -2.75 17.17
C ASP A 15 3.28 -1.52 17.08
N LYS A 16 3.28 -0.84 15.92
CA LYS A 16 2.46 0.34 15.65
C LYS A 16 1.56 0.12 14.45
N ILE A 17 0.39 0.76 14.46
CA ILE A 17 -0.56 0.69 13.34
C ILE A 17 -0.30 1.87 12.41
N TYR A 18 0.05 1.59 11.18
CA TYR A 18 0.19 2.60 10.14
C TYR A 18 -1.02 2.60 9.24
N VAL A 19 -1.51 3.77 8.88
CA VAL A 19 -2.66 3.97 7.98
C VAL A 19 -2.25 4.90 6.85
N ALA A 20 -2.29 4.40 5.62
CA ALA A 20 -1.80 5.08 4.44
C ALA A 20 -2.94 5.55 3.53
N GLY A 21 -2.84 6.77 3.00
CA GLY A 21 -3.69 7.28 1.93
C GLY A 21 -5.20 7.21 2.20
N GLY A 22 -5.97 6.93 1.16
CA GLY A 22 -7.43 6.95 1.17
C GLY A 22 -8.00 8.28 0.68
N ARG A 23 -9.25 8.58 1.04
CA ARG A 23 -9.90 9.86 0.73
C ARG A 23 -10.37 10.55 2.00
N ASP A 24 -10.06 11.84 2.09
CA ASP A 24 -10.56 12.74 3.15
C ASP A 24 -12.10 12.74 3.15
N GLY A 25 -12.71 12.45 4.29
CA GLY A 25 -14.17 12.46 4.45
C GLY A 25 -14.79 13.84 4.22
N LYS A 26 -14.06 14.92 4.49
CA LYS A 26 -14.58 16.29 4.41
C LYS A 26 -14.53 16.85 2.99
N ASN A 27 -13.35 16.83 2.36
CA ASN A 27 -13.15 17.44 1.05
C ASN A 27 -13.12 16.43 -0.10
N LYS A 28 -13.32 15.14 0.18
CA LYS A 28 -13.24 14.02 -0.79
C LYS A 28 -11.92 13.96 -1.57
N LYS A 29 -10.86 14.62 -1.07
CA LYS A 29 -9.53 14.68 -1.68
C LYS A 29 -8.79 13.36 -1.45
N TYR A 30 -8.10 12.87 -2.48
CA TYR A 30 -7.17 11.76 -2.32
C TYR A 30 -5.98 12.17 -1.45
N LEU A 31 -5.62 11.29 -0.53
CA LEU A 31 -4.58 11.49 0.45
C LEU A 31 -3.32 10.72 0.05
N ASN A 32 -2.17 11.34 0.28
CA ASN A 32 -0.87 10.68 0.38
C ASN A 32 -0.34 10.72 1.82
N SER A 33 -1.08 11.32 2.76
CA SER A 33 -0.70 11.36 4.17
C SER A 33 -0.79 9.97 4.78
N VAL A 34 0.16 9.70 5.66
CA VAL A 34 0.30 8.47 6.42
C VAL A 34 0.31 8.84 7.89
N GLU A 35 -0.45 8.10 8.68
CA GLU A 35 -0.52 8.30 10.13
C GLU A 35 -0.15 7.01 10.84
N VAL A 36 0.61 7.14 11.94
CA VAL A 36 0.97 6.02 12.80
C VAL A 36 0.30 6.17 14.15
N TYR A 37 -0.29 5.08 14.63
CA TYR A 37 -0.78 4.93 15.99
C TYR A 37 0.24 4.22 16.84
N ASP A 38 0.62 4.88 17.92
CA ASP A 38 1.50 4.35 18.95
C ASP A 38 0.64 3.94 20.16
N PRO A 39 0.55 2.64 20.49
CA PRO A 39 -0.30 2.16 21.58
C PRO A 39 0.22 2.55 22.97
N ASP A 40 1.53 2.75 23.15
CA ASP A 40 2.12 3.12 24.43
C ASP A 40 1.77 4.56 24.82
N THR A 41 1.69 5.44 23.83
CA THR A 41 1.32 6.85 24.04
C THR A 41 -0.15 7.12 23.75
N ASN A 42 -0.87 6.15 23.21
CA ASN A 42 -2.26 6.26 22.73
C ASN A 42 -2.46 7.48 21.81
N ARG A 43 -1.55 7.66 20.85
CA ARG A 43 -1.54 8.85 19.97
C ARG A 43 -1.38 8.47 18.51
N TRP A 44 -2.03 9.28 17.67
CA TRP A 44 -1.85 9.27 16.23
C TRP A 44 -0.94 10.43 15.83
N THR A 45 0.11 10.14 15.08
CA THR A 45 1.05 11.14 14.56
C THR A 45 1.21 10.99 13.05
N PHE A 46 1.55 12.08 12.36
CA PHE A 46 1.90 12.01 10.95
C PHE A 46 3.34 11.54 10.79
N VAL A 47 3.57 10.73 9.76
CA VAL A 47 4.91 10.38 9.26
C VAL A 47 5.09 10.94 7.85
N ALA A 48 6.24 10.71 7.23
CA ALA A 48 6.48 11.15 5.87
C ALA A 48 5.34 10.70 4.92
N PRO A 49 4.82 11.60 4.06
CA PRO A 49 3.77 11.26 3.13
C PRO A 49 4.32 10.44 1.97
N MET A 50 3.48 9.59 1.39
CA MET A 50 3.79 8.89 0.13
C MET A 50 3.99 9.89 -1.01
N HIS A 51 4.69 9.48 -2.07
CA HIS A 51 4.86 10.28 -3.30
C HIS A 51 3.53 10.47 -4.04
N TYR A 52 2.66 9.45 -4.00
CA TYR A 52 1.39 9.48 -4.73
C TYR A 52 0.19 9.47 -3.79
N ARG A 53 -0.86 10.20 -4.20
CA ARG A 53 -2.17 10.17 -3.55
C ARG A 53 -2.95 8.98 -4.08
N ARG A 54 -3.42 8.09 -3.20
CA ARG A 54 -3.99 6.80 -3.59
C ARG A 54 -5.19 6.44 -2.74
N THR A 55 -6.20 5.85 -3.34
CA THR A 55 -7.30 5.14 -2.68
C THR A 55 -7.37 3.70 -3.20
N VAL A 56 -8.06 2.79 -2.49
CA VAL A 56 -8.26 1.40 -2.95
C VAL A 56 -6.91 0.72 -3.27
N HIS A 57 -5.93 0.97 -2.42
CA HIS A 57 -4.61 0.35 -2.46
C HIS A 57 -4.51 -0.68 -1.33
N SER A 58 -3.45 -1.48 -1.33
CA SER A 58 -3.10 -2.30 -0.18
C SER A 58 -1.83 -1.81 0.51
N CYS A 59 -1.73 -2.07 1.79
CA CYS A 59 -0.61 -1.76 2.66
C CYS A 59 -0.23 -3.02 3.42
N VAL A 60 1.04 -3.39 3.42
CA VAL A 60 1.54 -4.55 4.14
C VAL A 60 2.90 -4.26 4.74
N ALA A 61 3.18 -4.80 5.92
CA ALA A 61 4.50 -4.75 6.51
C ALA A 61 5.30 -5.97 6.07
N PHE A 62 6.53 -5.73 5.60
CA PHE A 62 7.43 -6.78 5.15
C PHE A 62 8.87 -6.34 5.39
N HIS A 63 9.66 -7.20 6.05
CA HIS A 63 11.07 -6.96 6.36
C HIS A 63 11.37 -5.56 6.94
N GLY A 64 10.63 -5.17 7.97
CA GLY A 64 10.85 -3.91 8.69
C GLY A 64 10.38 -2.65 7.95
N CYS A 65 9.70 -2.79 6.81
CA CYS A 65 9.21 -1.67 6.02
C CYS A 65 7.72 -1.82 5.68
N LEU A 66 7.04 -0.72 5.37
CA LEU A 66 5.69 -0.76 4.81
C LEU A 66 5.76 -0.73 3.30
N TYR A 67 4.93 -1.53 2.64
CA TYR A 67 4.78 -1.56 1.20
C TYR A 67 3.37 -1.11 0.86
N VAL A 68 3.26 -0.09 0.01
CA VAL A 68 1.98 0.38 -0.53
C VAL A 68 1.89 0.00 -2.00
N LEU A 69 0.89 -0.83 -2.30
CA LEU A 69 0.74 -1.51 -3.58
C LEU A 69 -0.53 -0.99 -4.30
N GLY A 70 -0.37 -0.65 -5.58
CA GLY A 70 -1.46 -0.24 -6.46
C GLY A 70 -2.23 1.00 -6.00
N GLY A 71 -3.55 0.96 -6.22
CA GLY A 71 -4.49 2.06 -5.95
C GLY A 71 -4.77 2.94 -7.14
N CYS A 72 -5.67 3.91 -6.95
CA CYS A 72 -6.04 4.90 -7.95
C CYS A 72 -6.26 6.30 -7.36
N ASN A 73 -6.29 7.29 -8.24
CA ASN A 73 -6.90 8.59 -8.01
C ASN A 73 -7.60 9.08 -9.28
N ASP A 74 -7.99 10.35 -9.33
CA ASP A 74 -8.62 11.01 -10.48
C ASP A 74 -7.76 11.04 -11.74
N LYS A 75 -6.43 10.94 -11.61
CA LYS A 75 -5.47 11.11 -12.69
C LYS A 75 -4.87 9.80 -13.20
N SER A 76 -4.70 8.81 -12.33
CA SER A 76 -4.04 7.55 -12.67
C SER A 76 -4.47 6.41 -11.76
N CYS A 77 -4.40 5.20 -12.30
CA CYS A 77 -4.58 3.93 -11.59
C CYS A 77 -3.37 3.01 -11.76
N ARG A 78 -2.29 3.56 -12.31
CA ARG A 78 -1.03 2.90 -12.56
C ARG A 78 0.01 3.62 -11.73
N PHE A 79 0.15 3.17 -10.50
CA PHE A 79 1.18 3.69 -9.62
C PHE A 79 2.26 2.65 -9.39
N ARG A 80 3.47 3.16 -9.17
CA ARG A 80 4.59 2.36 -8.68
C ARG A 80 4.30 1.91 -7.26
N ILE A 81 4.90 0.80 -6.84
CA ILE A 81 4.90 0.44 -5.43
C ILE A 81 5.81 1.42 -4.69
N GLU A 82 5.44 1.73 -3.45
CA GLU A 82 6.27 2.54 -2.57
C GLU A 82 6.59 1.77 -1.31
N LYS A 83 7.85 1.87 -0.86
CA LYS A 83 8.36 1.27 0.36
C LYS A 83 8.69 2.37 1.36
N TYR A 84 8.18 2.27 2.58
CA TYR A 84 8.49 3.16 3.69
C TYR A 84 9.46 2.52 4.65
N ASP A 85 10.54 3.23 4.95
CA ASP A 85 11.47 2.92 6.02
C ASP A 85 11.12 3.76 7.26
N ALA A 86 10.76 3.09 8.35
CA ALA A 86 10.37 3.75 9.60
C ALA A 86 11.55 4.30 10.42
N ALA A 87 12.78 3.82 10.17
CA ALA A 87 13.97 4.34 10.82
C ALA A 87 14.39 5.68 10.20
N GLU A 88 14.27 5.79 8.87
CA GLU A 88 14.65 7.00 8.12
C GLU A 88 13.48 7.96 7.90
N ASP A 89 12.24 7.53 8.16
CA ASP A 89 11.01 8.26 7.83
C ASP A 89 10.97 8.68 6.35
N THR A 90 11.24 7.74 5.43
CA THR A 90 11.30 8.03 3.99
C THR A 90 10.60 6.99 3.14
N TRP A 91 10.10 7.44 1.98
CA TRP A 91 9.48 6.59 0.96
C TRP A 91 10.40 6.43 -0.26
N THR A 92 10.59 5.19 -0.70
CA THR A 92 11.33 4.85 -1.92
C THR A 92 10.42 4.16 -2.92
N GLU A 93 10.46 4.58 -4.19
CA GLU A 93 9.73 3.88 -5.26
C GLU A 93 10.40 2.55 -5.60
N ILE A 94 9.60 1.51 -5.73
CA ILE A 94 10.04 0.23 -6.29
C ILE A 94 9.66 0.20 -7.77
N PRO A 95 10.61 -0.13 -8.68
CA PRO A 95 10.40 -0.11 -10.12
C PRO A 95 9.54 -1.30 -10.60
N TRP A 96 8.25 -1.28 -10.26
CA TRP A 96 7.22 -2.14 -10.83
C TRP A 96 5.87 -1.44 -10.77
N ASN A 97 5.07 -1.56 -11.83
CA ASN A 97 3.76 -0.94 -11.90
C ASN A 97 2.68 -1.94 -11.52
N ILE A 98 1.92 -1.66 -10.46
CA ILE A 98 0.68 -2.37 -10.14
C ILE A 98 -0.49 -1.52 -10.60
N PHE A 99 -1.37 -2.13 -11.39
CA PHE A 99 -2.70 -1.60 -11.65
C PHE A 99 -3.62 -2.11 -10.55
N TYR A 100 -4.31 -1.21 -9.83
CA TYR A 100 -5.31 -1.53 -8.79
C TYR A 100 -4.98 -2.73 -7.90
N SER A 101 -4.58 -2.48 -6.65
CA SER A 101 -4.33 -3.59 -5.73
C SER A 101 -5.65 -4.20 -5.27
N GLY A 102 -5.74 -5.52 -5.36
CA GLY A 102 -6.71 -6.29 -4.57
C GLY A 102 -6.14 -6.54 -3.16
N CYS A 103 -6.41 -7.73 -2.62
CA CYS A 103 -5.90 -8.14 -1.31
C CYS A 103 -4.40 -8.45 -1.39
N THR A 104 -3.66 -8.18 -0.32
CA THR A 104 -2.25 -8.56 -0.21
C THR A 104 -2.01 -9.29 1.09
N GLU A 105 -1.14 -10.29 1.06
CA GLU A 105 -0.77 -11.09 2.22
C GLU A 105 0.71 -11.43 2.16
N VAL A 106 1.37 -11.58 3.31
CA VAL A 106 2.75 -12.07 3.37
C VAL A 106 2.73 -13.54 3.77
N ILE A 107 3.30 -14.40 2.93
CA ILE A 107 3.39 -15.85 3.16
C ILE A 107 4.79 -16.28 2.72
N ASP A 108 5.43 -17.18 3.46
CA ASP A 108 6.72 -17.78 3.10
C ASP A 108 7.78 -16.78 2.60
N ASP A 109 7.94 -15.68 3.33
CA ASP A 109 8.95 -14.65 3.02
C ASP A 109 8.71 -13.94 1.67
N MET A 110 7.44 -13.85 1.24
CA MET A 110 7.06 -13.15 0.01
C MET A 110 5.77 -12.35 0.21
N ILE A 111 5.66 -11.22 -0.49
CA ILE A 111 4.39 -10.47 -0.58
C ILE A 111 3.59 -11.06 -1.73
N PHE A 112 2.40 -11.57 -1.45
CA PHE A 112 1.42 -11.98 -2.45
C PHE A 112 0.41 -10.86 -2.68
N VAL A 113 0.11 -10.60 -3.95
CA VAL A 113 -0.95 -9.68 -4.38
C VAL A 113 -1.97 -10.50 -5.15
N ILE A 114 -3.16 -10.62 -4.58
CA ILE A 114 -4.33 -11.22 -5.19
C ILE A 114 -5.10 -10.09 -5.87
N LEU A 115 -4.89 -9.94 -7.17
CA LEU A 115 -5.45 -8.83 -7.94
C LEU A 115 -6.96 -8.98 -8.07
N ASN A 116 -7.71 -7.90 -7.82
CA ASN A 116 -9.11 -7.81 -8.20
C ASN A 116 -9.21 -6.68 -9.24
N TYR A 117 -9.41 -7.06 -10.50
CA TYR A 117 -9.44 -6.14 -11.61
C TYR A 117 -10.89 -5.89 -12.04
N TYR A 118 -11.25 -4.62 -12.24
CA TYR A 118 -12.42 -4.26 -13.03
C TYR A 118 -11.96 -3.50 -14.28
N ASN A 119 -11.74 -4.24 -15.37
CA ASN A 119 -11.74 -3.66 -16.72
C ASN A 119 -12.79 -4.38 -17.53
N PRO A 120 -13.69 -3.64 -18.18
CA PRO A 120 -14.69 -4.23 -19.06
C PRO A 120 -14.08 -5.01 -20.26
N CYS A 121 -12.78 -4.88 -20.56
CA CYS A 121 -12.15 -5.50 -21.72
C CYS A 121 -11.25 -6.72 -21.45
N SER A 122 -10.98 -7.12 -20.19
CA SER A 122 -10.29 -8.40 -19.91
C SER A 122 -10.33 -8.79 -18.42
N ASN A 123 -10.67 -10.05 -18.15
CA ASN A 123 -10.52 -10.66 -16.82
C ASN A 123 -9.12 -11.28 -16.72
N PHE A 124 -8.25 -10.73 -15.88
CA PHE A 124 -6.98 -11.36 -15.55
C PHE A 124 -6.97 -11.71 -14.06
N ASN A 125 -7.35 -12.96 -13.76
CA ASN A 125 -7.09 -13.57 -12.45
C ASN A 125 -5.59 -13.86 -12.38
N ARG A 126 -4.82 -13.01 -11.70
CA ARG A 126 -3.39 -13.26 -11.50
C ARG A 126 -3.00 -13.02 -10.06
N VAL A 127 -2.28 -13.99 -9.50
CA VAL A 127 -1.52 -13.82 -8.26
C VAL A 127 -0.11 -13.42 -8.67
N ALA A 128 0.35 -12.28 -8.15
CA ALA A 128 1.75 -11.88 -8.27
C ALA A 128 2.42 -12.03 -6.90
N CYS A 129 3.64 -12.54 -6.85
CA CYS A 129 4.45 -12.55 -5.64
C CYS A 129 5.72 -11.72 -5.81
N PHE A 130 6.13 -11.03 -4.75
CA PHE A 130 7.36 -10.24 -4.70
C PHE A 130 8.38 -10.93 -3.81
N ASN A 131 9.57 -11.11 -4.37
CA ASN A 131 10.77 -11.52 -3.65
C ASN A 131 11.66 -10.27 -3.49
N ASP A 132 11.85 -9.81 -2.26
CA ASP A 132 12.67 -8.65 -1.96
C ASP A 132 14.17 -8.92 -2.13
N LYS A 133 14.64 -10.15 -1.89
CA LYS A 133 16.06 -10.52 -2.04
C LYS A 133 16.53 -10.34 -3.49
N GLU A 134 15.64 -10.63 -4.43
CA GLU A 134 15.88 -10.46 -5.87
C GLU A 134 15.33 -9.14 -6.41
N ASN A 135 14.55 -8.41 -5.60
CA ASN A 135 13.78 -7.22 -5.97
C ASN A 135 12.95 -7.46 -7.24
N GLN A 136 12.28 -8.61 -7.33
CA GLN A 136 11.57 -9.07 -8.52
C GLN A 136 10.15 -9.54 -8.20
N TRP A 137 9.26 -9.27 -9.15
CA TRP A 137 7.87 -9.74 -9.14
C TRP A 137 7.74 -10.95 -10.06
N PHE A 138 7.17 -12.03 -9.53
CA PHE A 138 6.78 -13.21 -10.30
C PHE A 138 5.28 -13.21 -10.46
N VAL A 139 4.81 -13.61 -11.63
CA VAL A 139 3.38 -13.77 -11.89
C VAL A 139 3.11 -15.26 -12.00
N SER A 140 2.37 -15.82 -11.05
CA SER A 140 1.94 -17.22 -11.17
C SER A 140 0.80 -17.29 -12.18
N LEU A 141 0.93 -18.20 -13.15
CA LEU A 141 -0.13 -18.54 -14.11
C LEU A 141 -1.04 -19.68 -13.61
N PHE A 142 -0.87 -20.15 -12.38
CA PHE A 142 -1.60 -21.29 -11.85
C PHE A 142 -2.70 -20.86 -10.88
N VAL A 143 -3.95 -21.06 -11.33
CA VAL A 143 -5.01 -21.71 -10.55
C VAL A 143 -5.47 -22.90 -11.37
#